data_AF-A0A8H3EPU7-F1
#
_entry.id   AF-A0A8H3EPU7-F1
#
_cell.length_a   1.000
_cell.length_b   1.000
_cell.length_c   1.000
_cell.angle_alpha   90.00
_cell.angle_beta   90.00
_cell.angle_gamma   90.00
#
_symmetry.space_group_name_H-M   'P 1'
#
loop_
_entity.id
_entity.type
_entity.pdbx_description
1 polymer ?
#
loop_
_entity_poly.entity_id
_entity_poly.type
_entity_poly.pdbx_seq_one_letter_code
_entity_poly.pdbx_strand_id
1 'polypeptide(L)'
;MQFSFATLIGAAAVIFASPFARIEPRTVASLDPAATAQAQQRDNTATRAVSNAQIKTSSGQCLFVDPLSGDFRENLAPIQVGDCGKQGTGWDVITKGKHIDVAADPDANGSALIASTLTNACFNFDPRKAPGLQVFLFSCGGRADGDSTTTSSQLFAFDGKTNSIQFSPANARANANGQEASCFTVKGNVVDIAQCNAADPNQTFSFGGDGASTPAGSIAATTASASAIATPTDAADGQSGNSGCQA
;
A
#
# COMPACT_ATOMS: atom_id res chain seq x y z
N MET A 1 -33.60 -10.66 75.28
CA MET A 1 -32.25 -10.22 74.90
C MET A 1 -32.26 -9.98 73.41
N GLN A 2 -32.12 -8.71 73.01
CA GLN A 2 -31.98 -8.26 71.62
C GLN A 2 -30.65 -8.76 71.04
N PHE A 3 -30.64 -9.19 69.78
CA PHE A 3 -29.42 -9.15 68.97
C PHE A 3 -29.73 -8.55 67.60
N SER A 4 -28.98 -7.50 67.31
CA SER A 4 -29.09 -6.58 66.18
C SER A 4 -28.57 -7.15 64.87
N PHE A 5 -29.11 -6.55 63.81
CA PHE A 5 -28.74 -6.56 62.39
C PHE A 5 -27.24 -6.59 62.05
N ALA A 6 -26.90 -7.26 60.95
CA ALA A 6 -25.92 -6.77 59.97
C ALA A 6 -26.13 -7.46 58.61
N THR A 7 -26.91 -6.84 57.72
CA THR A 7 -27.04 -7.23 56.31
C THR A 7 -25.90 -6.58 55.53
N LEU A 8 -24.90 -7.34 55.08
CA LEU A 8 -23.86 -6.85 54.18
C LEU A 8 -24.41 -6.80 52.74
N ILE A 9 -24.58 -5.61 52.20
CA ILE A 9 -24.82 -5.38 50.77
C ILE A 9 -23.44 -5.28 50.10
N GLY A 10 -23.03 -6.31 49.36
CA GLY A 10 -21.84 -6.28 48.52
C GLY A 10 -22.13 -5.52 47.23
N ALA A 11 -21.54 -4.34 47.07
CA ALA A 11 -21.55 -3.62 45.80
C ALA A 11 -20.55 -4.26 44.83
N ALA A 12 -21.04 -5.05 43.88
CA ALA A 12 -20.26 -5.50 42.74
C ALA A 12 -20.14 -4.34 41.73
N ALA A 13 -19.00 -3.66 41.73
CA ALA A 13 -18.66 -2.70 40.69
C ALA A 13 -18.36 -3.45 39.39
N VAL A 14 -19.32 -3.44 38.45
CA VAL A 14 -19.09 -3.89 37.08
C VAL A 14 -18.25 -2.84 36.38
N ILE A 15 -16.93 -3.07 36.28
CA ILE A 15 -16.06 -2.29 35.40
C ILE A 15 -16.43 -2.69 33.96
N PHE A 16 -17.28 -1.90 33.32
CA PHE A 16 -17.42 -1.97 31.87
C PHE A 16 -16.10 -1.49 31.25
N ALA A 17 -15.18 -2.41 30.98
CA ALA A 17 -14.14 -2.18 30.00
C ALA A 17 -14.87 -1.95 28.67
N SER A 18 -15.00 -0.68 28.27
CA SER A 18 -15.62 -0.32 27.01
C SER A 18 -14.88 -1.05 25.88
N PRO A 19 -15.56 -1.87 25.06
CA PRO A 19 -14.92 -2.59 23.95
C PRO A 19 -14.42 -1.66 22.83
N PHE A 20 -14.62 -0.35 22.99
CA PHE A 20 -14.14 0.72 22.12
C PHE A 20 -12.95 1.45 22.73
N ALA A 21 -11.94 0.72 23.23
CA ALA A 21 -10.62 1.33 23.34
C ALA A 21 -10.28 1.84 21.93
N ARG A 22 -10.38 3.16 21.72
CA ARG A 22 -9.97 3.77 20.46
C ARG A 22 -8.54 3.33 20.25
N ILE A 23 -8.29 2.60 19.17
CA ILE A 23 -6.94 2.32 18.71
C ILE A 23 -6.44 3.66 18.20
N GLU A 24 -5.90 4.47 19.12
CA GLU A 24 -5.22 5.71 18.79
C GLU A 24 -4.02 5.34 17.92
N PRO A 25 -3.86 5.97 16.75
CA PRO A 25 -2.66 5.78 15.93
C PRO A 25 -1.43 6.01 16.81
N ARG A 26 -0.50 5.06 16.80
CA ARG A 26 0.83 5.32 17.39
C ARG A 26 1.39 6.52 16.65
N THR A 27 1.76 7.58 17.36
CA THR A 27 2.31 8.80 16.78
C THR A 27 3.52 9.26 17.56
N VAL A 28 4.43 9.96 16.90
CA VAL A 28 5.60 10.58 17.50
C VAL A 28 5.58 12.09 17.25
N ALA A 29 6.21 12.85 18.14
CA ALA A 29 6.36 14.30 17.96
C ALA A 29 7.31 14.64 16.78
N SER A 30 8.28 13.76 16.53
CA SER A 30 9.23 13.86 15.41
C SER A 30 9.86 12.50 15.12
N LEU A 31 10.25 12.29 13.87
CA LEU A 31 11.05 11.13 13.46
C LEU A 31 12.54 11.33 13.82
N ASP A 32 13.28 10.23 13.95
CA ASP A 32 14.75 10.24 13.91
C ASP A 32 15.20 10.17 12.44
N PRO A 33 15.79 11.24 11.88
CA PRO A 33 16.14 11.27 10.46
C PRO A 33 17.09 10.15 10.03
N ALA A 34 18.06 9.78 10.87
CA ALA A 34 19.03 8.75 10.52
C ALA A 34 18.40 7.37 10.57
N ALA A 35 17.60 7.09 11.61
CA ALA A 35 16.94 5.81 11.76
C ALA A 35 15.83 5.61 10.71
N THR A 36 15.09 6.67 10.35
CA THR A 36 14.10 6.62 9.25
C THR A 36 14.79 6.43 7.90
N ALA A 37 15.87 7.16 7.60
CA ALA A 37 16.60 6.98 6.34
C ALA A 37 17.20 5.58 6.19
N GLN A 38 17.65 4.98 7.32
CA GLN A 38 18.10 3.60 7.34
C GLN A 38 16.93 2.63 7.09
N ALA A 39 15.82 2.79 7.80
CA ALA A 39 14.69 1.86 7.75
C ALA A 39 13.90 1.94 6.44
N GLN A 40 13.56 3.14 5.98
CA GLN A 40 12.63 3.34 4.87
C GLN A 40 13.35 3.73 3.57
N GLN A 41 14.29 2.87 3.17
CA GLN A 41 15.05 3.08 1.93
C GLN A 41 14.17 2.91 0.70
N ARG A 42 14.17 3.92 -0.17
CA ARG A 42 13.51 3.80 -1.47
C ARG A 42 14.27 2.81 -2.35
N ASP A 43 13.55 1.81 -2.84
CA ASP A 43 14.06 0.90 -3.85
C ASP A 43 14.04 1.56 -5.24
N ASN A 44 15.22 1.98 -5.70
CA ASN A 44 15.39 2.59 -7.02
C ASN A 44 15.55 1.57 -8.16
N THR A 45 15.67 0.27 -7.87
CA THR A 45 15.69 -0.79 -8.89
C THR A 45 14.31 -1.42 -9.09
N ALA A 46 13.31 -0.92 -8.36
CA ALA A 46 11.96 -1.46 -8.37
C ALA A 46 11.27 -1.37 -9.74
N THR A 47 10.79 -2.51 -10.23
CA THR A 47 9.76 -2.59 -11.28
C THR A 47 8.40 -2.42 -10.64
N ARG A 48 7.71 -1.34 -11.02
CA ARG A 48 6.42 -0.94 -10.44
C ARG A 48 5.32 -1.27 -11.44
N ALA A 49 4.46 -2.21 -11.08
CA ALA A 49 3.28 -2.56 -11.87
C ALA A 49 2.23 -1.44 -11.83
N VAL A 50 2.16 -0.74 -10.70
CA VAL A 50 1.36 0.47 -10.49
C VAL A 50 2.26 1.47 -9.75
N SER A 51 2.26 2.74 -10.15
CA SER A 51 3.10 3.77 -9.54
C SER A 51 2.28 4.94 -9.03
N ASN A 52 2.51 5.33 -7.77
CA ASN A 52 1.87 6.47 -7.11
C ASN A 52 0.35 6.52 -7.30
N ALA A 53 -0.31 5.36 -7.24
CA ALA A 53 -1.76 5.26 -7.35
C ALA A 53 -2.41 5.44 -5.98
N GLN A 54 -3.65 5.91 -5.99
CA GLN A 54 -4.53 5.82 -4.84
C GLN A 54 -5.07 4.40 -4.73
N ILE A 55 -5.17 3.87 -3.52
CA ILE A 55 -5.93 2.66 -3.23
C ILE A 55 -7.25 3.10 -2.60
N LYS A 56 -8.35 2.86 -3.29
CA LYS A 56 -9.70 3.26 -2.90
C LYS A 56 -10.46 2.10 -2.29
N THR A 57 -11.18 2.35 -1.21
CA THR A 57 -12.19 1.43 -0.65
C THR A 57 -13.41 1.39 -1.56
N SER A 58 -14.27 0.39 -1.38
CA SER A 58 -15.59 0.32 -2.04
C SER A 58 -16.50 1.52 -1.75
N SER A 59 -16.31 2.20 -0.61
CA SER A 59 -17.01 3.44 -0.24
C SER A 59 -16.44 4.70 -0.92
N GLY A 60 -15.36 4.58 -1.69
CA GLY A 60 -14.71 5.69 -2.40
C GLY A 60 -13.70 6.49 -1.57
N GLN A 61 -13.44 6.08 -0.32
CA GLN A 61 -12.37 6.63 0.52
C GLN A 61 -11.01 6.07 0.09
N CYS A 62 -9.91 6.73 0.46
CA CYS A 62 -8.56 6.30 0.13
C CYS A 62 -7.86 5.71 1.36
N LEU A 63 -7.02 4.70 1.10
CA LEU A 63 -5.99 4.30 2.04
C LEU A 63 -4.91 5.40 2.10
N PHE A 64 -4.49 5.74 3.31
CA PHE A 64 -3.41 6.69 3.54
C PHE A 64 -2.59 6.33 4.78
N VAL A 65 -1.44 6.98 4.93
CA VAL A 65 -0.62 6.94 6.14
C VAL A 65 -0.28 8.36 6.57
N ASP A 66 -0.29 8.60 7.89
CA ASP A 66 0.15 9.88 8.45
C ASP A 66 1.68 9.89 8.61
N PRO A 67 2.38 10.97 8.18
CA PRO A 67 3.86 11.04 8.20
C PRO A 67 4.51 10.92 9.59
N LEU A 68 3.76 11.16 10.66
CA LEU A 68 4.26 11.07 12.04
C LEU A 68 3.64 9.91 12.82
N SER A 69 3.00 8.98 12.11
CA SER A 69 2.47 7.76 12.70
C SER A 69 3.52 6.65 12.74
N GLY A 70 3.33 5.68 13.63
CA GLY A 70 4.30 4.64 13.92
C GLY A 70 5.27 5.01 15.04
N ASP A 71 6.45 4.40 14.99
CA ASP A 71 7.57 4.69 15.88
C ASP A 71 8.53 5.74 15.30
N PHE A 72 9.63 6.01 15.99
CA PHE A 72 10.62 7.01 15.60
C PHE A 72 11.32 6.72 14.26
N ARG A 73 11.17 5.51 13.70
CA ARG A 73 11.68 5.08 12.38
C ARG A 73 10.58 4.99 11.33
N GLU A 74 9.36 5.44 11.67
CA GLU A 74 8.16 5.33 10.82
C GLU A 74 7.67 3.89 10.60
N ASN A 75 8.15 2.94 11.42
CA ASN A 75 7.60 1.58 11.45
C ASN A 75 6.34 1.52 12.29
N LEU A 76 5.52 0.49 12.08
CA LEU A 76 4.28 0.27 12.83
C LEU A 76 3.24 1.40 12.62
N ALA A 77 3.38 2.16 11.53
CA ALA A 77 2.42 3.18 11.14
C ALA A 77 1.13 2.49 10.65
N PRO A 78 -0.05 2.80 11.21
CA PRO A 78 -1.30 2.19 10.75
C PRO A 78 -1.64 2.62 9.33
N ILE A 79 -2.26 1.72 8.58
CA ILE A 79 -2.90 2.05 7.30
C ILE A 79 -4.29 2.56 7.62
N GLN A 80 -4.56 3.82 7.27
CA GLN A 80 -5.78 4.53 7.62
C GLN A 80 -6.70 4.69 6.41
N VAL A 81 -7.98 4.95 6.68
CA VAL A 81 -9.03 5.16 5.67
C VAL A 81 -9.62 6.56 5.85
N GLY A 82 -9.63 7.35 4.78
CA GLY A 82 -10.10 8.72 4.83
C GLY A 82 -10.32 9.34 3.44
N ASP A 83 -10.56 10.65 3.39
CA ASP A 83 -10.77 11.32 2.11
C ASP A 83 -9.54 11.22 1.21
N CYS A 84 -9.79 11.04 -0.09
CA CYS A 84 -8.75 11.03 -1.11
C CYS A 84 -8.12 12.43 -1.31
N GLY A 85 -6.89 12.47 -1.82
CA GLY A 85 -6.17 13.72 -2.12
C GLY A 85 -5.38 14.30 -0.94
N LYS A 86 -5.38 13.63 0.21
CA LYS A 86 -4.47 13.94 1.34
C LYS A 86 -3.04 13.47 1.04
N GLN A 87 -2.07 13.98 1.79
CA GLN A 87 -0.72 13.41 1.77
C GLN A 87 -0.77 11.93 2.20
N GLY A 88 0.16 11.11 1.72
CA GLY A 88 0.25 9.70 2.12
C GLY A 88 -0.77 8.78 1.44
N THR A 89 -1.56 9.25 0.47
CA THR A 89 -2.49 8.40 -0.30
C THR A 89 -1.86 7.70 -1.51
N GLY A 90 -0.58 7.95 -1.78
CA GLY A 90 0.13 7.38 -2.92
C GLY A 90 0.77 6.04 -2.57
N TRP A 91 0.54 5.05 -3.43
CA TRP A 91 1.01 3.68 -3.27
C TRP A 91 1.64 3.15 -4.56
N ASP A 92 2.78 2.49 -4.42
CA ASP A 92 3.41 1.73 -5.48
C ASP A 92 3.14 0.24 -5.29
N VAL A 93 2.91 -0.47 -6.39
CA VAL A 93 2.84 -1.94 -6.43
C VAL A 93 4.10 -2.46 -7.08
N ILE A 94 4.99 -3.06 -6.29
CA ILE A 94 6.33 -3.50 -6.71
C ILE A 94 6.31 -5.02 -6.87
N THR A 95 6.68 -5.49 -8.06
CA THR A 95 6.77 -6.93 -8.37
C THR A 95 8.22 -7.40 -8.54
N LYS A 96 9.17 -6.47 -8.68
CA LYS A 96 10.60 -6.79 -8.72
C LYS A 96 11.40 -5.62 -8.16
N GLY A 97 12.52 -5.88 -7.50
CA GLY A 97 13.39 -4.88 -6.90
C GLY A 97 14.40 -5.51 -5.93
N LYS A 98 15.00 -4.69 -5.06
CA LYS A 98 15.93 -5.09 -4.00
C LYS A 98 15.33 -6.12 -3.03
N HIS A 99 14.05 -5.97 -2.70
CA HIS A 99 13.41 -6.75 -1.62
C HIS A 99 12.48 -7.87 -2.11
N ILE A 100 12.13 -7.89 -3.40
CA ILE A 100 11.24 -8.88 -4.03
C ILE A 100 11.68 -9.13 -5.47
N ASP A 101 11.64 -10.37 -5.94
CA ASP A 101 11.71 -10.67 -7.38
C ASP A 101 10.77 -11.84 -7.68
N VAL A 102 9.54 -11.54 -8.14
CA VAL A 102 8.54 -12.59 -8.41
C VAL A 102 8.96 -13.58 -9.49
N ALA A 103 9.89 -13.21 -10.38
CA ALA A 103 10.37 -14.13 -11.41
C ALA A 103 11.45 -15.09 -10.88
N ALA A 104 12.16 -14.69 -9.82
CA ALA A 104 13.25 -15.46 -9.24
C ALA A 104 12.86 -16.21 -7.96
N ASP A 105 11.85 -15.73 -7.23
CA ASP A 105 11.39 -16.31 -5.97
C ASP A 105 10.03 -17.03 -6.16
N PRO A 106 10.01 -18.38 -6.09
CA PRO A 106 8.78 -19.14 -6.24
C PRO A 106 7.74 -18.83 -5.16
N ASP A 107 8.16 -18.40 -3.97
CA ASP A 107 7.26 -18.03 -2.88
C ASP A 107 6.66 -16.63 -3.07
N ALA A 108 7.28 -15.80 -3.92
CA ALA A 108 6.77 -14.48 -4.31
C ALA A 108 5.91 -14.50 -5.58
N ASN A 109 5.83 -15.62 -6.31
CA ASN A 109 5.02 -15.73 -7.51
C ASN A 109 3.57 -15.27 -7.29
N GLY A 110 3.09 -14.38 -8.16
CA GLY A 110 1.74 -13.81 -8.05
C GLY A 110 1.53 -12.93 -6.80
N SER A 111 2.62 -12.39 -6.24
CA SER A 111 2.58 -11.44 -5.13
C SER A 111 3.23 -10.10 -5.50
N ALA A 112 3.03 -9.09 -4.67
CA ALA A 112 3.68 -7.80 -4.77
C ALA A 112 3.95 -7.23 -3.37
N LEU A 113 4.90 -6.30 -3.30
CA LEU A 113 5.01 -5.34 -2.21
C LEU A 113 4.14 -4.14 -2.52
N ILE A 114 3.41 -3.66 -1.51
CA ILE A 114 2.62 -2.43 -1.59
C ILE A 114 3.35 -1.37 -0.75
N ALA A 115 3.98 -0.41 -1.40
CA ALA A 115 4.85 0.57 -0.74
C ALA A 115 4.22 1.96 -0.75
N SER A 116 4.30 2.68 0.37
CA SER A 116 3.90 4.10 0.43
C SER A 116 4.87 4.95 -0.38
N THR A 117 4.36 5.85 -1.22
CA THR A 117 5.21 6.84 -1.91
C THR A 117 5.66 7.98 -1.00
N LEU A 118 4.98 8.16 0.15
CA LEU A 118 5.35 9.14 1.15
C LEU A 118 6.52 8.64 2.01
N THR A 119 6.38 7.43 2.54
CA THR A 119 7.30 6.92 3.58
C THR A 119 8.30 5.91 3.04
N ASN A 120 8.06 5.30 1.88
CA ASN A 120 8.75 4.10 1.36
C ASN A 120 8.56 2.82 2.19
N ALA A 121 7.73 2.84 3.24
CA ALA A 121 7.41 1.66 4.01
C ALA A 121 6.38 0.77 3.27
N CYS A 122 6.44 -0.53 3.51
CA CYS A 122 5.58 -1.53 2.88
C CYS A 122 4.46 -2.00 3.81
N PHE A 123 3.32 -2.38 3.24
CA PHE A 123 2.28 -3.11 3.95
C PHE A 123 2.87 -4.33 4.67
N ASN A 124 2.43 -4.58 5.89
CA ASN A 124 2.83 -5.72 6.69
C ASN A 124 1.66 -6.24 7.53
N PHE A 125 1.57 -7.56 7.65
CA PHE A 125 0.66 -8.25 8.56
C PHE A 125 1.41 -9.10 9.59
N ASP A 126 1.21 -8.82 10.89
CA ASP A 126 1.75 -9.63 11.99
C ASP A 126 0.62 -10.22 12.85
N PRO A 127 0.32 -11.53 12.73
CA PRO A 127 -0.75 -12.16 13.49
C PRO A 127 -0.49 -12.22 15.00
N ARG A 128 0.76 -11.99 15.44
CA ARG A 128 1.15 -12.01 16.85
C ARG A 128 0.76 -10.73 17.59
N LYS A 129 0.42 -9.65 16.86
CA LYS A 129 -0.06 -8.40 17.46
C LYS A 129 -1.52 -8.55 17.88
N ALA A 130 -1.92 -7.70 18.83
CA ALA A 130 -3.32 -7.62 19.25
C ALA A 130 -4.23 -7.22 18.06
N PRO A 131 -5.48 -7.71 18.00
CA PRO A 131 -6.43 -7.34 16.97
C PRO A 131 -6.54 -5.82 16.78
N GLY A 132 -6.63 -5.35 15.53
CA GLY A 132 -6.62 -3.93 15.19
C GLY A 132 -5.24 -3.26 15.17
N LEU A 133 -4.18 -3.97 15.55
CA LEU A 133 -2.78 -3.54 15.40
C LEU A 133 -1.97 -4.47 14.48
N GLN A 134 -2.62 -5.44 13.85
CA GLN A 134 -1.95 -6.49 13.08
C GLN A 134 -1.55 -6.03 11.68
N VAL A 135 -2.22 -5.01 11.14
CA VAL A 135 -1.96 -4.41 9.82
C VAL A 135 -1.31 -3.03 9.99
N PHE A 136 -0.13 -2.85 9.42
CA PHE A 136 0.67 -1.63 9.55
C PHE A 136 1.71 -1.53 8.44
N LEU A 137 2.35 -0.37 8.31
CA LEU A 137 3.53 -0.18 7.48
C LEU A 137 4.80 -0.55 8.25
N PHE A 138 5.71 -1.21 7.56
CA PHE A 138 7.01 -1.61 8.07
C PHE A 138 8.03 -1.52 6.96
N SER A 139 9.31 -1.37 7.30
CA SER A 139 10.36 -1.38 6.29
C SER A 139 10.24 -2.58 5.34
N CYS A 140 10.36 -2.32 4.03
CA CYS A 140 10.15 -3.32 2.97
C CYS A 140 11.10 -4.53 3.02
N GLY A 141 12.20 -4.42 3.76
CA GLY A 141 13.14 -5.51 4.01
C GLY A 141 12.76 -6.45 5.16
N GLY A 142 11.54 -6.35 5.70
CA GLY A 142 11.01 -7.26 6.74
C GLY A 142 11.64 -7.15 8.13
N ARG A 143 12.74 -6.40 8.27
CA ARG A 143 13.37 -6.02 9.55
C ARG A 143 13.18 -4.54 9.81
N ALA A 144 13.22 -4.13 11.08
CA ALA A 144 12.93 -2.75 11.48
C ALA A 144 13.90 -1.71 10.91
N ASP A 145 15.06 -2.13 10.41
CA ASP A 145 16.11 -1.33 9.79
C ASP A 145 16.26 -1.58 8.28
N GLY A 146 15.44 -2.45 7.68
CA GLY A 146 15.35 -2.62 6.23
C GLY A 146 16.53 -3.30 5.54
N ASP A 147 17.42 -3.93 6.29
CA ASP A 147 18.66 -4.52 5.77
C ASP A 147 18.50 -5.93 5.15
N SER A 148 17.29 -6.49 5.19
CA SER A 148 16.99 -7.87 4.79
C SER A 148 16.12 -7.96 3.54
N THR A 149 15.92 -9.18 3.05
CA THR A 149 14.87 -9.51 2.09
C THR A 149 13.50 -9.44 2.75
N THR A 150 12.46 -9.22 1.94
CA THR A 150 11.09 -9.21 2.45
C THR A 150 10.69 -10.54 3.10
N THR A 151 9.58 -10.53 3.85
CA THR A 151 9.01 -11.74 4.45
C THR A 151 7.60 -11.99 3.92
N SER A 152 7.08 -13.20 4.11
CA SER A 152 5.70 -13.55 3.73
C SER A 152 4.63 -12.66 4.38
N SER A 153 4.98 -11.93 5.45
CA SER A 153 4.12 -10.91 6.09
C SER A 153 3.87 -9.67 5.23
N GLN A 154 4.71 -9.43 4.22
CA GLN A 154 4.68 -8.25 3.36
C GLN A 154 4.33 -8.58 1.90
N LEU A 155 4.21 -9.86 1.56
CA LEU A 155 3.84 -10.32 0.23
C LEU A 155 2.32 -10.41 0.12
N PHE A 156 1.74 -9.64 -0.80
CA PHE A 156 0.30 -9.62 -1.05
C PHE A 156 -0.03 -10.15 -2.43
N ALA A 157 -1.10 -10.95 -2.54
CA ALA A 157 -1.56 -11.45 -3.83
C ALA A 157 -1.78 -10.31 -4.85
N PHE A 158 -1.18 -10.42 -6.03
CA PHE A 158 -1.32 -9.47 -7.13
C PHE A 158 -1.11 -10.18 -8.46
N ASP A 159 -2.13 -10.16 -9.33
CA ASP A 159 -2.06 -10.79 -10.65
C ASP A 159 -1.91 -9.79 -11.81
N GLY A 160 -2.00 -8.48 -11.50
CA GLY A 160 -1.90 -7.39 -12.47
C GLY A 160 -3.00 -7.35 -13.52
N LYS A 161 -4.09 -8.12 -13.39
CA LYS A 161 -5.14 -8.23 -14.41
C LYS A 161 -6.34 -7.35 -14.12
N THR A 162 -6.60 -7.05 -12.85
CA THR A 162 -7.76 -6.29 -12.41
C THR A 162 -7.36 -5.04 -11.63
N ASN A 163 -8.14 -3.97 -11.80
CA ASN A 163 -8.00 -2.78 -10.96
C ASN A 163 -8.65 -2.95 -9.59
N SER A 164 -9.49 -3.97 -9.40
CA SER A 164 -10.06 -4.38 -8.11
C SER A 164 -9.15 -5.43 -7.47
N ILE A 165 -8.91 -5.31 -6.17
CA ILE A 165 -8.00 -6.16 -5.41
C ILE A 165 -8.53 -6.42 -4.00
N GLN A 166 -8.28 -7.64 -3.52
CA GLN A 166 -8.42 -8.02 -2.12
C GLN A 166 -7.02 -8.36 -1.59
N PHE A 167 -6.53 -7.60 -0.62
CA PHE A 167 -5.19 -7.81 -0.09
C PHE A 167 -5.16 -9.00 0.87
N SER A 168 -4.61 -10.12 0.41
CA SER A 168 -4.34 -11.29 1.26
C SER A 168 -2.83 -11.45 1.47
N PRO A 169 -2.34 -11.32 2.72
CA PRO A 169 -0.92 -11.48 3.03
C PRO A 169 -0.52 -12.97 2.95
N ALA A 170 0.67 -13.26 2.46
CA ALA A 170 1.11 -14.62 2.17
C ALA A 170 1.19 -15.53 3.40
N ASN A 171 1.59 -14.97 4.55
CA ASN A 171 1.59 -15.68 5.84
C ASN A 171 0.20 -15.97 6.42
N ALA A 172 -0.88 -15.49 5.79
CA ALA A 172 -2.26 -15.73 6.20
C ALA A 172 -3.11 -16.37 5.09
N ARG A 173 -2.49 -16.93 4.05
CA ARG A 173 -3.20 -17.65 2.99
C ARG A 173 -3.75 -18.99 3.47
N ALA A 174 -4.72 -19.50 2.72
CA ALA A 174 -5.21 -20.86 2.94
C ALA A 174 -4.07 -21.86 2.73
N ASN A 175 -4.00 -22.89 3.58
CA ASN A 175 -2.94 -23.90 3.52
C ASN A 175 -3.48 -25.32 3.74
N ALA A 176 -2.62 -26.31 3.50
CA ALA A 176 -2.98 -27.73 3.61
C ALA A 176 -3.38 -28.18 5.03
N ASN A 177 -3.10 -27.37 6.05
CA ASN A 177 -3.45 -27.66 7.44
C ASN A 177 -4.86 -27.14 7.81
N GLY A 178 -5.64 -26.68 6.84
CA GLY A 178 -7.02 -26.21 7.06
C GLY A 178 -7.12 -24.77 7.54
N GLN A 179 -6.02 -23.99 7.50
CA GLN A 179 -6.11 -22.55 7.71
C GLN A 179 -6.90 -21.92 6.57
N GLU A 180 -7.83 -21.04 6.91
CA GLU A 180 -8.56 -20.23 5.93
C GLU A 180 -7.78 -18.95 5.59
N ALA A 181 -7.97 -18.43 4.38
CA ALA A 181 -7.31 -17.21 3.97
C ALA A 181 -7.84 -16.00 4.76
N SER A 182 -6.94 -15.13 5.18
CA SER A 182 -7.27 -13.83 5.75
C SER A 182 -6.97 -12.69 4.78
N CYS A 183 -7.78 -11.63 4.84
CA CYS A 183 -7.76 -10.51 3.93
C CYS A 183 -7.89 -9.20 4.72
N PHE A 184 -7.31 -8.13 4.17
CA PHE A 184 -7.48 -6.79 4.73
C PHE A 184 -8.96 -6.40 4.67
N THR A 185 -9.42 -5.76 5.73
CA THR A 185 -10.78 -5.25 5.84
C THR A 185 -10.78 -3.85 6.44
N VAL A 186 -11.65 -2.98 5.94
CA VAL A 186 -11.88 -1.66 6.56
C VAL A 186 -12.63 -1.84 7.88
N LYS A 187 -12.08 -1.26 8.95
CA LYS A 187 -12.69 -1.27 10.29
C LYS A 187 -12.63 0.12 10.90
N GLY A 188 -13.72 0.87 10.74
CA GLY A 188 -13.74 2.28 11.11
C GLY A 188 -12.83 3.09 10.18
N ASN A 189 -11.83 3.78 10.73
CA ASN A 189 -10.87 4.61 10.00
C ASN A 189 -9.51 3.93 9.78
N VAL A 190 -9.40 2.62 10.03
CA VAL A 190 -8.16 1.85 9.83
C VAL A 190 -8.44 0.58 9.03
N VAL A 191 -7.36 -0.01 8.51
CA VAL A 191 -7.38 -1.36 7.95
C VAL A 191 -7.01 -2.37 9.04
N ASP A 192 -7.79 -3.45 9.13
CA ASP A 192 -7.56 -4.60 10.00
C ASP A 192 -7.56 -5.88 9.16
N ILE A 193 -7.54 -7.05 9.80
CA ILE A 193 -7.63 -8.36 9.15
C ILE A 193 -8.99 -9.04 9.45
N ALA A 194 -9.55 -9.76 8.48
CA ALA A 194 -10.67 -10.68 8.66
C ALA A 194 -10.53 -11.89 7.74
N GLN A 195 -11.36 -12.92 7.93
CA GLN A 195 -11.47 -14.02 6.96
C GLN A 195 -11.87 -13.48 5.59
N CYS A 196 -11.22 -13.97 4.52
CA CYS A 196 -11.49 -13.52 3.17
C CYS A 196 -12.94 -13.81 2.74
N ASN A 197 -13.65 -12.77 2.33
CA ASN A 197 -14.99 -12.86 1.75
C ASN A 197 -15.08 -11.93 0.54
N ALA A 198 -15.14 -12.50 -0.67
CA ALA A 198 -15.21 -11.73 -1.92
C ALA A 198 -16.51 -10.90 -2.06
N ALA A 199 -17.55 -11.20 -1.28
CA ALA A 199 -18.78 -10.43 -1.25
C ALA A 199 -18.76 -9.30 -0.20
N ASP A 200 -17.72 -9.21 0.64
CA ASP A 200 -17.59 -8.15 1.64
C ASP A 200 -17.01 -6.88 0.99
N PRO A 201 -17.80 -5.79 0.88
CA PRO A 201 -17.31 -4.54 0.31
C PRO A 201 -16.16 -3.93 1.13
N ASN A 202 -16.04 -4.23 2.43
CA ASN A 202 -14.93 -3.73 3.26
C ASN A 202 -13.59 -4.39 2.91
N GLN A 203 -13.60 -5.49 2.16
CA GLN A 203 -12.40 -6.21 1.72
C GLN A 203 -12.05 -5.94 0.25
N THR A 204 -12.84 -5.09 -0.41
CA THR A 204 -12.66 -4.75 -1.83
C THR A 204 -12.00 -3.38 -1.96
N PHE A 205 -10.85 -3.36 -2.61
CA PHE A 205 -10.09 -2.15 -2.90
C PHE A 205 -9.89 -1.99 -4.40
N SER A 206 -9.57 -0.77 -4.84
CA SER A 206 -9.23 -0.52 -6.23
C SER A 206 -8.12 0.49 -6.41
N PHE A 207 -7.29 0.32 -7.43
CA PHE A 207 -6.30 1.31 -7.83
C PHE A 207 -6.95 2.43 -8.65
N GLY A 208 -6.64 3.69 -8.34
CA GLY A 208 -7.15 4.86 -9.06
C GLY A 208 -6.21 6.08 -9.02
N GLY A 209 -6.62 7.16 -9.68
CA GLY A 209 -5.82 8.38 -9.87
C GLY A 209 -4.93 8.33 -11.11
N ASP A 210 -4.26 9.44 -11.44
CA ASP A 210 -3.47 9.62 -12.67
C ASP A 210 -2.26 8.66 -12.80
N GLY A 211 -1.91 7.94 -11.72
CA GLY A 211 -0.85 6.92 -11.68
C GLY A 211 -1.33 5.47 -11.84
N ALA A 212 -2.65 5.23 -11.95
CA ALA A 212 -3.19 3.91 -12.20
C ALA A 212 -3.05 3.56 -13.70
N SER A 213 -1.94 2.92 -14.08
CA SER A 213 -1.85 2.31 -15.41
C SER A 213 -2.81 1.12 -15.48
N THR A 214 -3.84 1.25 -16.32
CA THR A 214 -4.76 0.16 -16.67
C THR A 214 -3.97 -1.03 -17.24
N PRO A 215 -4.25 -2.28 -16.85
CA PRO A 215 -3.69 -3.45 -17.52
C PRO A 215 -4.02 -3.40 -19.01
N ALA A 216 -3.01 -3.61 -19.86
CA ALA A 216 -3.17 -3.62 -21.31
C ALA A 216 -4.07 -4.80 -21.75
N GLY A 217 -5.37 -4.56 -21.80
CA GLY A 217 -6.34 -5.43 -22.47
C GLY A 217 -6.50 -5.00 -23.93
N SER A 218 -5.95 -5.82 -24.83
CA SER A 218 -6.24 -5.91 -26.27
C SER A 218 -6.22 -4.60 -27.08
N ILE A 219 -5.12 -4.40 -27.81
CA ILE A 219 -5.05 -3.45 -28.93
C ILE A 219 -6.05 -3.90 -29.99
N ALA A 220 -7.27 -3.37 -29.96
CA ALA A 220 -8.12 -3.35 -31.14
C ALA A 220 -7.51 -2.34 -32.10
N ALA A 221 -6.83 -2.84 -33.13
CA ALA A 221 -6.28 -2.03 -34.21
C ALA A 221 -7.38 -1.16 -34.81
N THR A 222 -7.34 0.14 -34.53
CA THR A 222 -8.13 1.12 -35.27
C THR A 222 -7.21 1.73 -36.31
N THR A 223 -7.41 1.30 -37.55
CA THR A 223 -6.74 1.77 -38.75
C THR A 223 -6.95 3.29 -38.87
N ALA A 224 -5.91 4.08 -38.56
CA ALA A 224 -5.89 5.49 -38.89
C ALA A 224 -5.42 5.64 -40.34
N SER A 225 -6.37 5.87 -41.24
CA SER A 225 -6.13 6.24 -42.63
C SER A 225 -5.30 7.52 -42.71
N ALA A 226 -4.14 7.44 -43.36
CA ALA A 226 -3.33 8.59 -43.69
C ALA A 226 -4.01 9.41 -44.82
N SER A 227 -4.44 10.63 -44.50
CA SER A 227 -4.78 11.62 -45.53
C SER A 227 -3.50 12.32 -46.00
N ALA A 228 -3.14 12.05 -47.25
CA ALA A 228 -2.15 12.80 -47.99
C ALA A 228 -2.59 14.26 -48.20
N ILE A 229 -1.67 15.20 -48.00
CA ILE A 229 -1.76 16.54 -48.56
C ILE A 229 -0.49 16.80 -49.36
N ALA A 230 -0.73 17.15 -50.62
CA ALA A 230 0.24 17.27 -51.69
C ALA A 230 1.18 18.49 -51.54
N THR A 231 2.35 18.32 -52.15
CA THR A 231 3.34 19.32 -52.55
C THR A 231 2.73 20.49 -53.33
N PRO A 232 3.43 21.63 -53.35
CA PRO A 232 3.86 22.13 -54.66
C PRO A 232 5.36 22.44 -54.73
N THR A 233 5.88 22.15 -55.91
CA THR A 233 7.21 22.40 -56.47
C THR A 233 7.31 23.82 -57.01
N ASP A 234 8.45 24.49 -56.80
CA ASP A 234 9.28 25.22 -57.80
C ASP A 234 10.35 26.02 -57.03
N ALA A 235 11.66 25.80 -57.18
CA ALA A 235 12.57 25.94 -58.33
C ALA A 235 13.18 27.36 -58.46
N ALA A 236 14.46 27.36 -58.87
CA ALA A 236 15.39 28.46 -59.18
C ALA A 236 16.17 29.03 -57.96
N ASP A 237 17.47 28.80 -57.76
CA ASP A 237 18.68 29.01 -58.60
C ASP A 237 19.26 30.44 -58.46
N GLY A 238 20.57 30.55 -58.17
CA GLY A 238 21.35 31.78 -58.33
C GLY A 238 22.12 32.38 -57.12
N GLN A 239 23.47 32.26 -57.19
CA GLN A 239 24.52 33.23 -56.78
C GLN A 239 24.83 33.47 -55.28
N SER A 240 26.06 33.24 -54.79
CA SER A 240 27.38 33.88 -55.05
C SER A 240 27.70 35.01 -54.06
N GLY A 241 28.86 34.93 -53.39
CA GLY A 241 29.50 35.98 -52.58
C GLY A 241 29.82 35.50 -51.14
N ASN A 242 30.99 34.93 -50.86
CA ASN A 242 32.31 35.55 -50.63
C ASN A 242 32.48 36.31 -49.29
N SER A 243 33.65 36.06 -48.66
CA SER A 243 34.25 36.71 -47.47
C SER A 243 33.72 36.21 -46.12
N GLY A 244 34.49 35.69 -45.16
CA GLY A 244 35.93 35.77 -44.91
C GLY A 244 36.18 36.26 -43.48
N CYS A 245 37.08 35.56 -42.77
CA CYS A 245 37.90 35.99 -41.63
C CYS A 245 37.41 35.89 -40.16
N GLN A 246 38.20 35.08 -39.42
CA GLN A 246 38.79 35.29 -38.08
C GLN A 246 37.87 35.06 -36.86
N ALA A 247 38.28 34.35 -35.80
CA ALA A 247 39.53 33.70 -35.40
C ALA A 247 39.20 32.50 -34.50
#